data_AF-A0A9W5VF32-F1
#
_entry.id   AF-A0A9W5VF32-F1
#
_cell.length_a   1.000
_cell.length_b   1.000
_cell.length_c   1.000
_cell.angle_alpha   90.00
_cell.angle_beta   90.00
_cell.angle_gamma   90.00
#
_symmetry.space_group_name_H-M   'P 1'
#
loop_
_entity.id
_entity.type
_entity.pdbx_description
1 polymer ?
#
loop_
_entity_poly.entity_id
_entity_poly.type
_entity_poly.pdbx_seq_one_letter_code
_entity_poly.pdbx_strand_id
1 'polypeptide(L)'
;MDNQNYQMKTEIVELRIQVTGLQRTIEGLTRKVTMFEEELATKADITHVQLINKQSEIIKKSNDSKSIPMDCKVGVSLDGRVVAESIVEHTADSIKCGVIKGSEINETR
;
A
#
# COMPACT_ATOMS: atom_id res chain seq x y z
N MET A 1 -54.11 49.16 10.42
CA MET A 1 -53.04 48.58 11.27
C MET A 1 -53.15 47.05 11.32
N ASP A 2 -54.36 46.49 11.47
CA ASP A 2 -54.55 45.04 11.62
C ASP A 2 -54.16 44.22 10.38
N ASN A 3 -54.45 44.70 9.17
CA ASN A 3 -54.13 43.98 7.93
C ASN A 3 -52.62 43.73 7.74
N GLN A 4 -51.78 44.72 8.09
CA GLN A 4 -50.32 44.58 8.04
C GLN A 4 -49.81 43.57 9.07
N ASN A 5 -50.43 43.55 10.26
CA ASN A 5 -50.09 42.58 11.30
C ASN A 5 -50.43 41.14 10.87
N TYR A 6 -51.56 40.94 10.20
CA TYR A 6 -51.93 39.64 9.62
C TYR A 6 -50.97 39.19 8.52
N GLN A 7 -50.59 40.07 7.59
CA GLN A 7 -49.58 39.73 6.56
C GLN A 7 -48.24 39.34 7.17
N MET A 8 -47.75 40.13 8.12
CA MET A 8 -46.47 39.87 8.77
C MET A 8 -46.46 38.53 9.54
N LYS A 9 -47.58 38.16 10.16
CA LYS A 9 -47.74 36.84 10.79
C LYS A 9 -47.69 35.70 9.77
N THR A 10 -48.32 35.86 8.62
CA THR A 10 -48.29 34.85 7.54
C THR A 10 -46.88 34.64 7.01
N GLU A 11 -46.15 35.73 6.72
CA GLU A 11 -44.76 35.67 6.24
C GLU A 11 -43.84 34.99 7.26
N ILE A 12 -44.01 35.28 8.56
CA ILE A 12 -43.25 34.62 9.63
C ILE A 12 -43.51 33.10 9.65
N VAL A 13 -44.74 32.67 9.41
CA VAL A 13 -45.09 31.24 9.38
C VAL A 13 -44.46 30.56 8.16
N GLU A 14 -44.54 31.18 6.98
CA GLU A 14 -43.88 30.65 5.77
C GLU A 14 -42.37 30.53 5.95
N LEU A 15 -41.73 31.56 6.50
CA LEU A 15 -40.30 31.53 6.80
C LEU A 15 -39.94 30.40 7.76
N ARG A 16 -40.73 30.17 8.81
CA ARG A 16 -40.50 29.04 9.74
C ARG A 16 -40.58 27.69 9.05
N ILE A 17 -41.54 27.51 8.14
CA ILE A 17 -41.67 26.27 7.35
C ILE A 17 -40.44 26.06 6.48
N GLN A 18 -39.99 27.10 5.77
CA GLN A 18 -38.80 27.04 4.92
C GLN A 18 -37.53 26.74 5.73
N VAL A 19 -37.34 27.43 6.86
CA VAL A 19 -36.19 27.20 7.76
C VAL A 19 -36.18 25.76 8.27
N THR A 20 -37.34 25.22 8.65
CA THR A 20 -37.45 23.83 9.11
C THR A 20 -37.12 22.83 7.98
N GLY A 21 -37.54 23.13 6.75
CA GLY A 21 -37.21 22.31 5.58
C GLY A 21 -35.72 22.33 5.24
N LEU A 22 -35.10 23.51 5.30
CA LEU A 22 -33.65 23.67 5.10
C LEU A 22 -32.86 22.92 6.17
N GLN A 23 -33.28 23.00 7.44
CA GLN A 23 -32.61 22.31 8.54
C GLN A 23 -32.58 20.79 8.34
N ARG A 24 -33.70 20.19 7.91
CA ARG A 24 -33.74 18.75 7.57
C ARG A 24 -32.82 18.39 6.41
N THR A 25 -32.77 19.24 5.40
CA THR A 25 -31.89 19.02 4.23
C THR A 25 -30.42 19.07 4.64
N ILE A 26 -30.05 20.04 5.49
CA ILE A 26 -28.70 20.18 6.04
C ILE A 26 -28.33 18.96 6.88
N GLU A 27 -29.18 18.52 7.80
CA GLU A 27 -28.94 17.33 8.63
C GLU A 27 -28.75 16.06 7.76
N GLY A 28 -29.56 15.91 6.71
CA GLY A 28 -29.41 14.83 5.75
C GLY A 28 -28.11 14.90 4.95
N LEU A 29 -27.67 16.10 4.59
CA LEU A 29 -26.40 16.31 3.88
C LEU A 29 -25.20 16.05 4.79
N THR A 30 -25.22 16.55 6.04
CA THR A 30 -24.17 16.30 7.04
C THR A 30 -23.94 14.81 7.25
N ARG A 31 -25.02 14.01 7.38
CA ARG A 31 -24.89 12.55 7.50
C ARG A 31 -24.20 11.91 6.29
N LYS A 32 -24.57 12.31 5.07
CA LYS A 32 -23.94 11.78 3.84
C LYS A 32 -22.47 12.14 3.74
N VAL A 33 -22.12 13.38 4.09
CA VAL A 33 -20.72 13.84 4.08
C VAL A 33 -19.90 13.03 5.08
N THR A 34 -20.38 12.87 6.32
CA THR A 34 -19.67 12.07 7.34
C THR A 34 -19.47 10.62 6.89
N MET A 35 -20.50 9.99 6.30
CA MET A 35 -20.36 8.63 5.75
C MET A 35 -19.30 8.55 4.65
N PHE A 36 -19.26 9.53 3.74
CA PHE A 36 -18.25 9.56 2.68
C PHE A 36 -16.84 9.83 3.21
N GLU A 37 -16.69 10.67 4.24
CA GLU A 37 -15.41 10.91 4.88
C GLU A 37 -14.87 9.63 5.54
N GLU A 38 -15.73 8.89 6.24
CA GLU A 38 -15.38 7.59 6.83
C GLU A 38 -15.02 6.55 5.76
N GLU A 39 -15.85 6.40 4.72
CA GLU A 39 -15.58 5.46 3.62
C GLU A 39 -14.28 5.81 2.89
N LEU A 40 -14.06 7.09 2.59
CA LEU A 40 -12.84 7.56 1.94
C LEU A 40 -11.61 7.30 2.81
N ALA A 41 -11.69 7.52 4.12
CA ALA A 41 -10.61 7.23 5.05
C ALA A 41 -10.23 5.73 5.04
N THR A 42 -11.19 4.83 4.88
CA THR A 42 -10.91 3.38 4.79
C THR A 42 -10.34 2.95 3.43
N LYS A 43 -10.76 3.60 2.33
CA LYS A 43 -10.33 3.23 0.96
C LYS A 43 -9.02 3.89 0.54
N ALA A 44 -8.78 5.11 1.01
CA ALA A 44 -7.52 5.82 0.84
C ALA A 44 -6.55 5.48 1.97
N ASP A 45 -6.44 4.20 2.33
CA ASP A 45 -5.39 3.73 3.21
C ASP A 45 -4.06 3.92 2.47
N ILE A 46 -3.46 5.10 2.68
CA ILE A 46 -2.19 5.56 2.09
C ILE A 46 -1.12 4.47 2.23
N THR A 47 -1.23 3.65 3.27
CA THR A 47 -0.44 2.45 3.53
C THR A 47 -0.48 1.48 2.34
N HIS A 48 -1.66 1.18 1.80
CA HIS A 48 -1.82 0.21 0.70
C HIS A 48 -1.17 0.72 -0.59
N VAL A 49 -1.39 1.98 -0.95
CA VAL A 49 -0.77 2.60 -2.15
C VAL A 49 0.75 2.70 -2.01
N GLN A 50 1.26 3.07 -0.83
CA GLN A 50 2.70 3.07 -0.56
C GLN A 50 3.31 1.67 -0.67
N LEU A 51 2.59 0.64 -0.21
CA LEU A 51 3.03 -0.75 -0.27
C LEU A 51 3.05 -1.27 -1.71
N ILE A 52 2.01 -0.94 -2.50
CA ILE A 52 1.96 -1.22 -3.95
C ILE A 52 3.13 -0.54 -4.67
N ASN A 53 3.40 0.74 -4.37
CA ASN A 53 4.51 1.47 -5.00
C ASN A 53 5.87 0.84 -4.67
N LYS A 54 6.10 0.46 -3.40
CA LYS A 54 7.32 -0.28 -3.01
C LYS A 54 7.46 -1.60 -3.73
N GLN A 55 6.38 -2.38 -3.83
CA GLN A 55 6.39 -3.64 -4.58
C GLN A 55 6.67 -3.42 -6.07
N SER A 56 6.08 -2.39 -6.67
CA SER A 56 6.30 -2.03 -8.07
C SER A 56 7.76 -1.62 -8.34
N GLU A 57 8.39 -0.84 -7.46
CA GLU A 57 9.82 -0.52 -7.57
C GLU A 57 10.70 -1.77 -7.50
N ILE A 58 10.39 -2.72 -6.61
CA ILE A 58 11.13 -3.99 -6.51
C ILE A 58 11.00 -4.80 -7.81
N ILE A 59 9.77 -4.93 -8.34
CA ILE A 59 9.51 -5.65 -9.59
C ILE A 59 10.27 -5.00 -10.76
N LYS A 60 10.23 -3.66 -10.85
CA LYS A 60 10.96 -2.93 -11.88
C LYS A 60 12.47 -3.20 -11.79
N LYS A 61 13.06 -3.10 -10.59
CA LYS A 61 14.48 -3.40 -10.37
C LYS A 61 14.84 -4.84 -10.75
N SER A 62 13.99 -5.81 -10.43
CA SER A 62 14.22 -7.21 -10.83
C SER A 62 14.13 -7.40 -12.35
N ASN A 63 13.15 -6.78 -13.02
CA ASN A 63 12.98 -6.88 -14.46
C ASN A 63 14.09 -6.17 -15.24
N ASP A 64 14.56 -5.03 -14.73
CA ASP A 64 15.66 -4.27 -15.30
C ASP A 64 17.02 -4.87 -14.94
N SER A 65 17.09 -5.75 -13.92
CA SER A 65 18.34 -6.42 -13.54
C SER A 65 18.74 -7.43 -14.61
N LYS A 66 20.01 -7.35 -15.03
CA LYS A 66 20.59 -8.35 -15.92
C LYS A 66 20.54 -9.69 -15.20
N SER A 67 19.91 -10.71 -15.79
CA SER A 67 19.98 -12.05 -15.25
C SER A 67 21.44 -12.48 -15.23
N ILE A 68 21.92 -12.94 -14.08
CA ILE A 68 23.27 -13.48 -13.96
C ILE A 68 23.13 -14.98 -14.22
N PRO A 69 23.56 -15.49 -15.39
CA PRO A 69 23.61 -16.93 -15.61
C PRO A 69 24.54 -17.53 -14.55
N MET A 70 24.04 -18.54 -13.84
CA MET A 70 24.79 -19.20 -12.78
C MET A 70 24.94 -20.66 -13.18
N ASP A 71 26.18 -21.06 -13.47
CA ASP A 71 26.50 -22.45 -13.74
C ASP A 71 26.77 -23.14 -12.40
N CYS A 72 25.96 -24.15 -12.09
CA CYS A 72 26.13 -24.96 -10.89
C CYS A 72 26.50 -26.38 -11.30
N LYS A 73 27.67 -26.86 -10.83
CA LYS A 73 28.09 -28.25 -10.97
C LYS A 73 27.90 -28.94 -9.63
N VAL A 74 27.15 -30.04 -9.64
CA VAL A 74 26.95 -30.87 -8.47
C VAL A 74 27.62 -32.22 -8.71
N GLY A 75 28.58 -32.57 -7.85
CA GLY A 75 29.23 -33.86 -7.82
C GLY A 75 28.76 -34.67 -6.62
N VAL A 76 28.44 -35.95 -6.85
CA VAL A 76 28.12 -36.91 -5.79
C VAL A 76 29.14 -38.03 -5.87
N SER A 77 29.90 -38.24 -4.81
CA SER A 77 30.88 -39.33 -4.73
C SER A 77 30.26 -40.59 -4.13
N LEU A 78 30.89 -41.75 -4.40
CA LEU A 78 30.40 -43.07 -3.99
C LEU A 78 30.35 -43.27 -2.47
N ASP A 79 31.10 -42.46 -1.71
CA ASP A 79 31.06 -42.38 -0.24
C ASP A 79 29.91 -41.51 0.30
N GLY A 80 29.04 -41.00 -0.59
CA GLY A 80 27.86 -40.21 -0.22
C GLY A 80 28.11 -38.71 -0.02
N ARG A 81 29.35 -38.24 -0.21
CA ARG A 81 29.68 -36.81 -0.11
C ARG A 81 29.16 -36.06 -1.34
N VAL A 82 28.48 -34.95 -1.11
CA VAL A 82 27.98 -34.06 -2.17
C VAL A 82 28.80 -32.77 -2.14
N VAL A 83 29.35 -32.39 -3.30
CA VAL A 83 30.04 -31.11 -3.50
C VAL A 83 29.30 -30.33 -4.56
N ALA A 84 28.90 -29.10 -4.23
CA ALA A 84 28.30 -28.17 -5.18
C ALA A 84 29.27 -27.00 -5.40
N GLU A 85 29.63 -26.76 -6.66
CA GLU A 85 30.43 -25.63 -7.10
C GLU A 85 29.55 -24.72 -7.95
N SER A 86 29.42 -23.46 -7.54
CA SER A 86 28.67 -22.44 -8.27
C SER A 86 29.63 -21.38 -8.79
N ILE A 87 29.63 -21.18 -10.11
CA ILE A 87 30.45 -20.17 -10.77
C ILE A 87 29.52 -19.03 -11.18
N VAL A 88 29.78 -17.84 -10.62
CA VAL A 88 29.08 -16.60 -10.93
C VAL A 88 30.03 -15.69 -11.70
N GLU A 89 29.71 -15.38 -12.96
CA GLU A 89 30.50 -14.46 -13.76
C GLU A 89 30.17 -13.02 -13.35
N HIS A 90 31.15 -12.30 -12.80
CA HIS A 90 31.02 -10.91 -12.37
C HIS A 90 31.80 -9.98 -13.30
N THR A 91 31.12 -9.03 -13.96
CA THR A 91 31.76 -7.88 -14.61
C THR A 91 31.94 -6.77 -13.59
N ALA A 92 33.06 -6.74 -12.88
CA ALA A 92 33.42 -5.67 -11.95
C ALA A 92 34.92 -5.36 -12.08
N ASP A 93 35.30 -4.09 -11.96
CA ASP A 93 36.71 -3.65 -12.06
C ASP A 93 37.61 -4.26 -10.99
N SER A 94 37.03 -4.81 -9.92
CA SER A 94 37.72 -5.63 -8.92
C SER A 94 36.77 -6.53 -8.14
N ILE A 95 37.20 -7.75 -7.84
CA ILE A 95 36.52 -8.66 -6.91
C ILE A 95 37.24 -8.57 -5.56
N LYS A 96 36.56 -8.06 -4.53
CA LYS A 96 37.10 -8.02 -3.17
C LYS A 96 36.91 -9.39 -2.51
N CYS A 97 37.90 -10.26 -2.64
CA CYS A 97 37.88 -11.57 -1.99
C CYS A 97 38.35 -11.43 -0.52
N GLY A 98 37.42 -11.57 0.42
CA GLY A 98 37.72 -11.62 1.85
C GLY A 98 37.62 -13.05 2.37
N VAL A 99 38.62 -13.52 3.11
CA VAL A 99 38.58 -14.84 3.77
C VAL A 99 37.61 -14.76 4.94
N ILE A 100 36.43 -15.38 4.80
CA ILE A 100 35.56 -15.71 5.93
C ILE A 100 36.00 -17.09 6.40
N LYS A 101 36.57 -17.20 7.61
CA LYS A 101 36.86 -18.52 8.21
C LYS A 101 35.55 -19.32 8.28
N GLY A 102 35.55 -20.50 7.65
CA GLY A 102 34.37 -21.32 7.45
C GLY A 102 33.65 -21.67 8.74
N SER A 103 32.32 -21.59 8.71
CA SER A 103 31.44 -22.19 9.71
C SER A 103 31.17 -23.62 9.28
N GLU A 104 31.52 -24.59 10.14
CA GLU A 104 31.13 -25.99 9.97
C GLU A 104 29.60 -26.09 9.94
N ILE A 105 29.07 -26.68 8.86
CA ILE A 105 27.65 -26.98 8.72
C ILE A 105 27.45 -28.36 9.35
N ASN A 106 26.91 -28.38 10.56
CA ASN A 106 26.67 -29.62 11.28
C ASN A 106 25.57 -30.42 10.56
N GLU A 107 25.89 -31.64 10.16
CA GLU A 107 24.92 -32.60 9.61
C GLU A 107 23.81 -32.88 10.63
N THR A 108 22.56 -32.75 10.21
CA THR A 108 21.41 -33.22 10.98
C THR A 108 21.37 -34.75 10.86
N ARG A 109 21.57 -35.43 12.00
CA ARG A 109 21.44 -36.89 12.17
C ARG A 109 20.02 -37.39 11.95
#